data_AF-A0ABD0JJB0-F1
#
_entry.id   AF-A0ABD0JJB0-F1
#
_cell.length_a   1.000
_cell.length_b   1.000
_cell.length_c   1.000
_cell.angle_alpha   90.00
_cell.angle_beta   90.00
_cell.angle_gamma   90.00
#
_symmetry.space_group_name_H-M   'P 1'
#
loop_
_entity.id
_entity.type
_entity.pdbx_description
1 polymer ?
#
loop_
_entity_poly.entity_id
_entity_poly.type
_entity_poly.pdbx_seq_one_letter_code
_entity_poly.pdbx_strand_id
1 'polypeptide(L)'
;MKKTIHKAATSVQKISTKSAATAEYDQADQIEDDDKGNIHVSGDGTWMTVGHSSNVGVVATIGMKTGKVLDTQAKSKLCKSCEYWEKQDPHSERYRMWQQEACAVEFTCCRPLLGLSHAHDTLF
;
A
#
# COMPACT_ATOMS: atom_id res chain seq x y z
N MET A 1 -17.46 -8.76 18.19
CA MET A 1 -16.12 -9.33 18.45
C MET A 1 -15.08 -8.92 17.40
N LYS A 2 -15.24 -9.23 16.10
CA LYS A 2 -14.26 -8.88 15.04
C LYS A 2 -13.90 -7.38 14.96
N LYS A 3 -14.88 -6.49 15.12
CA LYS A 3 -14.67 -5.03 15.12
C LYS A 3 -13.81 -4.54 16.29
N THR A 4 -13.85 -5.22 17.43
CA THR A 4 -13.08 -4.86 18.63
C THR A 4 -11.60 -5.20 18.45
N ILE A 5 -11.31 -6.39 17.90
CA ILE A 5 -9.94 -6.84 17.61
C ILE A 5 -9.29 -5.94 16.55
N HIS A 6 -10.00 -5.66 15.45
CA HIS A 6 -9.49 -4.77 14.41
C HIS A 6 -9.14 -3.38 14.95
N LYS A 7 -10.01 -2.78 15.77
CA LYS A 7 -9.73 -1.48 16.39
C LYS A 7 -8.48 -1.51 17.26
N ALA A 8 -8.35 -2.52 18.13
CA ALA A 8 -7.18 -2.65 19.00
C ALA A 8 -5.89 -2.85 18.18
N ALA A 9 -5.91 -3.74 17.18
CA ALA A 9 -4.77 -3.98 16.31
C ALA A 9 -4.35 -2.73 15.54
N THR A 10 -5.30 -1.99 14.98
CA THR A 10 -5.01 -0.72 14.27
C THR A 10 -4.42 0.34 15.21
N SER A 11 -4.90 0.44 16.45
CA SER A 11 -4.34 1.37 17.42
C SER A 11 -2.89 1.03 17.77
N VAL A 12 -2.60 -0.25 18.03
CA VAL A 12 -1.24 -0.72 18.33
C VAL A 12 -0.32 -0.54 17.12
N GLN A 13 -0.79 -0.88 15.92
CA GLN A 13 -0.03 -0.71 14.68
C GLN A 13 0.39 0.75 14.49
N LYS A 14 -0.55 1.71 14.63
CA LYS A 14 -0.24 3.15 14.54
C LYS A 14 0.79 3.64 15.55
N ILE A 15 0.75 3.14 16.78
CA ILE A 15 1.73 3.52 17.81
C ILE A 15 3.10 2.93 17.46
N SER A 16 3.11 1.65 17.08
CA SER A 16 4.33 0.91 16.74
C SER A 16 5.04 1.51 15.52
N THR A 17 4.31 1.79 14.43
CA THR A 17 4.90 2.34 13.20
C THR A 17 5.40 3.76 13.40
N LYS A 18 4.68 4.60 14.14
CA LYS A 18 5.16 5.94 14.52
C LYS A 18 6.47 5.87 15.32
N SER A 19 6.52 5.00 16.33
CA SER A 19 7.72 4.81 17.13
C SER A 19 8.90 4.28 16.29
N ALA A 20 8.62 3.37 15.35
CA ALA A 20 9.63 2.88 14.42
C ALA A 20 10.16 3.98 13.50
N ALA A 21 9.28 4.81 12.93
CA ALA A 21 9.65 5.94 12.09
C ALA A 21 10.49 6.98 12.84
N THR A 22 10.12 7.32 14.08
CA THR A 22 10.93 8.21 14.91
C THR A 22 12.32 7.62 15.18
N ALA A 23 12.40 6.34 15.54
CA ALA A 23 13.69 5.69 15.79
C ALA A 23 14.58 5.65 14.53
N GLU A 24 13.99 5.45 13.36
CA GLU A 24 14.73 5.48 12.08
C GLU A 24 15.26 6.89 11.78
N TYR A 25 14.44 7.93 11.99
CA TYR A 25 14.86 9.33 11.89
C TYR A 25 16.00 9.66 12.87
N ASP A 26 15.88 9.25 14.13
CA ASP A 26 16.90 9.51 15.15
C ASP A 26 18.24 8.86 14.78
N GLN A 27 18.22 7.64 14.23
CA GLN A 27 19.44 7.00 13.72
C GLN A 27 19.97 7.67 12.45
N ALA A 28 19.10 8.23 11.61
CA ALA A 28 19.52 8.97 10.44
C ALA A 28 20.17 10.32 10.76
N ASP A 29 19.74 10.99 11.83
CA ASP A 29 20.30 12.27 12.26
C ASP A 29 21.70 12.13 12.91
N GLN A 30 22.03 10.94 13.40
CA GLN A 30 23.32 10.60 14.02
C GLN A 30 24.43 10.29 13.00
N ILE A 31 24.13 10.24 11.70
CA ILE A 31 25.14 10.07 10.65
C ILE A 31 25.87 11.40 10.42
N GLU A 32 27.19 11.36 10.30
CA GLU A 32 28.04 12.56 10.14
C GLU A 32 28.37 12.92 8.68
N ASP A 33 27.88 12.13 7.72
CA ASP A 33 28.11 12.32 6.27
C ASP A 33 26.92 13.00 5.56
N ASP A 34 27.04 13.16 4.24
CA ASP A 34 26.00 13.73 3.35
C ASP A 34 24.65 12.98 3.41
N ASP A 35 24.64 11.77 3.96
CA ASP A 35 23.44 10.96 4.23
C ASP A 35 22.71 11.29 5.55
N LYS A 36 23.16 12.34 6.26
CA LYS A 36 22.49 12.80 7.47
C LYS A 36 21.03 13.18 7.20
N GLY A 37 20.13 12.61 8.00
CA GLY A 37 18.69 12.83 7.88
C GLY A 37 18.03 12.08 6.71
N ASN A 38 18.80 11.40 5.86
CA ASN A 38 18.25 10.53 4.83
C ASN A 38 17.77 9.20 5.45
N ILE A 39 16.52 8.85 5.14
CA ILE A 39 15.94 7.57 5.50
C ILE A 39 16.01 6.65 4.29
N HIS A 40 16.69 5.52 4.47
CA HIS A 40 16.70 4.45 3.50
C HIS A 40 15.68 3.39 3.93
N VAL A 41 14.92 2.89 2.97
CA VAL A 41 13.89 1.89 3.22
C VAL A 41 14.05 0.72 2.26
N SER A 42 13.73 -0.48 2.74
CA SER A 42 13.42 -1.62 1.89
C SER A 42 11.90 -1.81 1.83
N GLY A 43 11.42 -2.35 0.72
CA GLY A 43 10.04 -2.81 0.58
C GLY A 43 10.01 -4.33 0.57
N ASP A 44 9.06 -4.92 1.29
CA ASP A 44 8.76 -6.35 1.18
C ASP A 44 7.24 -6.54 1.17
N GLY A 45 6.78 -7.69 0.68
CA GLY A 45 5.37 -7.97 0.57
C GLY A 45 5.07 -9.45 0.52
N THR A 46 3.85 -9.79 0.91
CA THR A 46 3.38 -11.16 0.82
C THR A 46 1.94 -11.23 0.34
N TRP A 47 1.64 -12.33 -0.36
CA TRP A 47 0.30 -12.66 -0.82
C TRP A 47 -0.30 -13.72 0.12
N MET A 48 -1.62 -13.67 0.33
CA MET A 48 -2.31 -14.55 1.29
C MET A 48 -2.17 -16.04 0.95
N THR A 49 -2.00 -16.38 -0.32
CA THR A 49 -1.80 -17.75 -0.81
C THR A 49 -0.51 -17.82 -1.64
N VAL A 50 0.24 -18.91 -1.45
CA VAL A 50 1.42 -19.22 -2.27
C VAL A 50 0.98 -19.53 -3.70
N GLY A 51 1.75 -19.04 -4.67
CA GLY A 51 1.39 -19.08 -6.09
C GLY A 51 0.63 -17.82 -6.52
N HIS A 52 0.90 -17.33 -7.72
CA HIS A 52 0.41 -16.03 -8.25
C HIS A 52 -1.13 -15.89 -8.38
N SER A 53 -1.91 -16.81 -7.83
CA SER A 53 -3.38 -16.85 -7.82
C SER A 53 -4.02 -16.02 -6.71
N SER A 54 -3.23 -15.41 -5.82
CA SER A 54 -3.77 -14.62 -4.72
C SER A 54 -4.40 -13.30 -5.17
N ASN A 55 -5.54 -12.98 -4.55
CA ASN A 55 -6.29 -11.74 -4.77
C ASN A 55 -6.05 -10.68 -3.70
N VAL A 56 -5.44 -11.04 -2.56
CA VAL A 56 -5.20 -10.15 -1.43
C VAL A 56 -3.77 -10.36 -0.93
N GLY A 57 -3.09 -9.26 -0.64
CA GLY A 57 -1.74 -9.26 -0.10
C GLY A 57 -1.51 -8.06 0.80
N VAL A 58 -0.29 -7.95 1.29
CA VAL A 58 0.18 -6.81 2.08
C VAL A 58 1.59 -6.45 1.63
N VAL A 59 1.86 -5.16 1.56
CA VAL A 59 3.22 -4.63 1.37
C VAL A 59 3.61 -3.87 2.64
N ALA A 60 4.89 -3.90 2.98
CA ALA A 60 5.47 -3.22 4.11
C ALA A 60 6.70 -2.44 3.69
N THR A 61 6.83 -1.23 4.22
CA THR A 61 8.04 -0.41 4.12
C THR A 61 8.83 -0.60 5.40
N ILE A 62 10.10 -0.98 5.29
CA ILE A 62 10.97 -1.36 6.40
C ILE A 62 12.16 -0.40 6.43
N GLY A 63 12.46 0.19 7.58
CA GLY A 63 13.62 1.05 7.77
C GLY A 63 14.90 0.23 7.72
N MET A 64 15.88 0.66 6.92
CA MET A 64 17.12 -0.11 6.73
C MET A 64 18.03 -0.08 7.96
N LYS A 65 17.97 0.98 8.79
CA LYS A 65 18.83 1.13 9.97
C LYS A 65 18.26 0.38 11.18
N THR A 66 16.95 0.51 11.42
CA THR A 66 16.29 -0.16 12.56
C THR A 66 15.77 -1.56 12.24
N GLY A 67 15.57 -1.90 10.96
CA GLY A 67 14.93 -3.14 10.53
C GLY A 67 13.44 -3.21 10.89
N LYS A 68 12.82 -2.08 11.28
CA LYS A 68 11.42 -2.04 11.73
C LYS A 68 10.48 -1.63 10.60
N VAL A 69 9.24 -2.12 10.66
CA VAL A 69 8.18 -1.71 9.73
C VAL A 69 7.76 -0.27 10.03
N LEU A 70 7.93 0.60 9.04
CA LEU A 70 7.56 2.01 9.08
C LEU A 70 6.13 2.24 8.59
N ASP A 71 5.67 1.44 7.62
CA ASP A 71 4.31 1.48 7.10
C ASP A 71 3.88 0.14 6.49
N THR A 72 2.57 -0.09 6.40
CA THR A 72 1.98 -1.27 5.77
C THR A 72 0.75 -0.90 4.95
N GLN A 73 0.60 -1.47 3.76
CA GLN A 73 -0.60 -1.30 2.94
C GLN A 73 -1.17 -2.64 2.50
N ALA A 74 -2.46 -2.86 2.76
CA ALA A 74 -3.18 -3.98 2.20
C ALA A 74 -3.39 -3.77 0.69
N LYS A 75 -3.10 -4.79 -0.10
CA LYS A 75 -3.30 -4.81 -1.56
C LYS A 75 -4.41 -5.78 -1.90
N SER A 76 -5.24 -5.42 -2.88
CA SER A 76 -6.31 -6.28 -3.40
C SER A 76 -6.38 -6.18 -4.91
N LYS A 77 -6.43 -7.32 -5.61
CA LYS A 77 -6.77 -7.37 -7.04
C LYS A 77 -8.27 -7.20 -7.29
N LEU A 78 -9.07 -7.22 -6.22
CA LEU A 78 -10.52 -7.07 -6.24
C LEU A 78 -10.90 -5.69 -5.72
N CYS A 79 -11.54 -4.88 -6.55
CA CYS A 79 -12.11 -3.60 -6.16
C CYS A 79 -13.62 -3.61 -6.40
N LYS A 80 -14.43 -3.48 -5.35
CA LYS A 80 -15.91 -3.47 -5.46
C LYS A 80 -16.43 -2.30 -6.27
N SER A 81 -15.71 -1.17 -6.23
CA SER A 81 -15.98 -0.01 -7.06
C SER A 81 -15.82 -0.36 -8.55
N CYS A 82 -14.67 -0.94 -8.93
CA CYS A 82 -14.48 -1.41 -10.32
C CYS A 82 -15.49 -2.48 -10.72
N GLU A 83 -15.78 -3.47 -9.88
CA GLU A 83 -16.77 -4.52 -10.20
C GLU A 83 -18.17 -3.94 -10.47
N TYR A 84 -18.53 -2.86 -9.77
CA TYR A 84 -19.78 -2.15 -10.00
C TYR A 84 -19.76 -1.36 -11.32
N TRP A 85 -18.70 -0.57 -11.55
CA TRP A 85 -18.58 0.33 -12.70
C TRP A 85 -18.26 -0.37 -14.02
N GLU A 86 -17.63 -1.55 -13.99
CA GLU A 86 -17.42 -2.41 -15.17
C GLU A 86 -18.73 -2.81 -15.84
N LYS A 87 -19.83 -2.85 -15.09
CA LYS A 87 -21.17 -3.20 -15.58
C LYS A 87 -21.98 -1.98 -16.00
N GLN A 88 -21.46 -0.77 -15.85
CA GLN A 88 -22.14 0.48 -16.20
C GLN A 88 -21.73 0.96 -17.59
N ASP A 89 -22.51 1.88 -18.16
CA ASP A 89 -22.18 2.51 -19.44
C ASP A 89 -20.90 3.37 -19.32
N PRO A 90 -19.81 3.02 -20.05
CA PRO A 90 -18.55 3.76 -20.00
C PRO A 90 -18.64 5.17 -20.60
N HIS A 91 -19.68 5.47 -21.38
CA HIS A 91 -19.91 6.79 -21.95
C HIS A 91 -20.74 7.71 -21.04
N SER A 92 -21.32 7.17 -19.98
CA SER A 92 -22.10 7.96 -19.03
C SER A 92 -21.22 8.98 -18.29
N GLU A 93 -21.77 10.17 -18.06
CA GLU A 93 -21.10 11.22 -17.29
C GLU A 93 -20.65 10.71 -15.91
N ARG A 94 -21.52 9.93 -15.25
CA ARG A 94 -21.24 9.32 -13.94
C ARG A 94 -20.03 8.38 -13.98
N TYR A 95 -19.87 7.58 -15.04
CA TYR A 95 -18.69 6.72 -15.20
C TYR A 95 -17.42 7.55 -15.38
N ARG A 96 -17.47 8.62 -16.20
CA ARG A 96 -16.32 9.50 -16.45
C ARG A 96 -15.88 10.26 -15.20
N MET A 97 -16.84 10.75 -14.40
CA MET A 97 -16.57 11.37 -13.11
C MET A 97 -15.92 10.38 -12.14
N TRP A 98 -16.51 9.18 -12.00
CA TRP A 98 -15.92 8.13 -11.18
C TRP A 98 -14.50 7.77 -11.64
N GLN A 99 -14.27 7.65 -12.94
CA GLN A 99 -12.95 7.33 -13.48
C GLN A 99 -11.90 8.39 -13.12
N GLN A 100 -12.26 9.68 -13.17
CA GLN A 100 -11.36 10.78 -12.81
C GLN A 100 -11.07 10.83 -11.30
N GLU A 101 -12.08 10.62 -10.47
CA GLU A 101 -11.95 10.68 -9.01
C GLU A 101 -11.32 9.42 -8.42
N ALA A 102 -11.69 8.23 -8.90
CA ALA A 102 -11.28 6.95 -8.33
C ALA A 102 -9.93 6.43 -8.86
N CYS A 103 -9.53 6.80 -10.08
CA CYS A 103 -8.22 6.43 -10.63
C CYS A 103 -7.06 7.22 -10.00
N ALA A 104 -7.34 8.37 -9.37
CA ALA A 104 -6.33 9.30 -8.88
C ALA A 104 -5.91 9.11 -7.41
N VAL A 105 -6.66 8.36 -6.61
CA VAL A 105 -6.57 8.47 -5.13
C VAL A 105 -5.92 7.29 -4.42
N GLU A 106 -5.88 6.09 -4.98
CA GLU A 106 -5.08 5.00 -4.40
C GLU A 106 -4.64 4.02 -5.48
N PHE A 107 -3.36 3.68 -5.49
CA PHE A 107 -2.67 2.66 -6.31
C PHE A 107 -3.22 1.21 -6.12
N THR A 108 -4.51 1.06 -5.84
CA THR A 108 -5.13 -0.17 -5.34
C THR A 108 -6.30 -0.64 -6.22
N CYS A 109 -6.95 0.23 -7.01
CA CYS A 109 -8.25 -0.13 -7.59
C CYS A 109 -8.29 -0.37 -9.11
N CYS A 110 -7.46 0.28 -9.93
CA CYS A 110 -7.61 0.12 -11.38
C CYS A 110 -6.82 -1.08 -11.92
N ARG A 111 -7.52 -2.20 -12.11
CA ARG A 111 -7.14 -3.20 -13.12
C ARG A 111 -6.84 -2.42 -14.42
N PRO A 112 -5.68 -2.56 -15.08
CA PRO A 112 -5.39 -1.77 -16.26
C PRO A 112 -6.36 -2.17 -17.38
N LEU A 113 -7.44 -1.40 -17.55
CA LEU A 113 -8.45 -1.59 -18.59
C LEU A 113 -7.96 -1.18 -20.00
N LEU A 114 -6.64 -1.04 -20.20
CA LEU A 114 -6.05 -0.55 -21.44
C LEU A 114 -4.94 -1.45 -22.00
N GLY A 115 -4.87 -2.73 -21.63
CA GLY A 115 -3.93 -3.66 -22.27
C GLY A 115 -2.46 -3.26 -22.17
N LEU A 116 -2.12 -2.33 -21.26
CA LEU A 116 -0.75 -2.03 -20.90
C LEU A 116 -0.31 -3.06 -19.87
N SER A 117 0.29 -4.14 -20.36
CA SER A 117 0.92 -5.21 -19.60
C SER A 117 2.17 -4.77 -18.82
N HIS A 118 2.24 -3.51 -18.40
CA HIS A 118 3.44 -2.92 -17.79
C HIS A 118 3.09 -1.98 -16.63
N ALA A 119 2.07 -2.33 -15.83
CA ALA A 119 2.00 -1.81 -14.48
C ALA A 119 2.89 -2.72 -13.62
N HIS A 120 4.20 -2.43 -13.66
CA HIS A 120 5.24 -2.94 -12.76
C HIS A 120 4.75 -3.92 -11.69
N ASP A 121 4.66 -5.21 -12.06
CA ASP A 121 4.66 -6.34 -11.13
C ASP A 121 6.06 -6.50 -10.46
N THR A 122 6.81 -5.41 -10.31
CA THR A 122 8.09 -5.34 -9.60
C THR A 122 7.89 -4.64 -8.27
N LEU A 123 7.16 -5.32 -7.38
CA LEU A 123 7.39 -5.26 -5.94
C LEU A 123 7.35 -6.70 -5.43
N PHE A 124 8.35 -7.47 -5.87
CA PHE A 124 9.40 -7.93 -4.97
C PHE A 124 10.65 -7.12 -5.30
#